data_AF-A0A524CLH0-F1
#
_entry.id   AF-A0A524CLH0-F1
#
_cell.length_a   1.000
_cell.length_b   1.000
_cell.length_c   1.000
_cell.angle_alpha   90.00
_cell.angle_beta   90.00
_cell.angle_gamma   90.00
#
_symmetry.space_group_name_H-M   'P 1'
#
loop_
_entity.id
_entity.type
_entity.pdbx_description
1 polymer ?
#
loop_
_entity_poly.entity_id
_entity_poly.type
_entity_poly.pdbx_seq_one_letter_code
_entity_poly.pdbx_strand_id
1 'polypeptide(L)'
;MIMNTPDEIINQTSKYISEYWEELIKPAINVHKDLPISNSYISPSIKFNALFYWDTYFQNLGLVIDDKYNLAQKCVENFIDEINEWGFIPNFNGPGWLSRTRSQPAFFCAMIHDLYAVSEDINLLKTFIDPLESEYNYWTNPPKKYKFGLSRYYDTSFWSKLQPYSSIAESGWDITNRFRYVKKSLPVDLNCLLYLYERDIPRFLEIIDELDKSNNEKKWNQARDNRKNLINKYMWDEKREFFYDYSVKSNRVERSSSLAGFYPMWVKIITQERAEKSAKKALEFLKPGGFVSTLDKKVGGFLRILKFMGLQWCYPIGWAPLQWIVNKGLCNYNFDYLAAESALKWLSMVSRVYEKKNLIYEKYDVVNESIEDIQAHYKMHTGFGWTNAVFQALLTRIIFGIEPKFPNSIEFCPRIPLSWTGNSFSISLNNFPKIGLNIKINIESIDKDENKMVIDLETNKSISMELKFLRRIDNEFKSILINGEENIDEFKIIKFENSIENKFIAYSKNTIPFKKGKNTISI
;
A
#
# COMPACT_ATOMS: atom_id res chain seq x y z
N MET A 1 -15.69 12.57 4.45
CA MET A 1 -15.33 11.86 5.70
C MET A 1 -14.87 12.88 6.72
N ILE A 2 -15.09 12.65 8.02
CA ILE A 2 -14.55 13.51 9.09
C ILE A 2 -13.74 12.63 10.03
N MET A 3 -12.46 12.97 10.21
CA MET A 3 -11.56 12.30 11.16
C MET A 3 -11.05 13.33 12.15
N ASN A 4 -11.29 13.10 13.43
CA ASN A 4 -10.87 13.95 14.54
C ASN A 4 -9.89 13.17 15.39
N THR A 5 -8.61 13.24 15.04
CA THR A 5 -7.50 12.72 15.86
C THR A 5 -7.14 13.71 16.98
N PRO A 6 -6.35 13.28 17.99
CA PRO A 6 -5.83 14.20 19.00
C PRO A 6 -4.87 15.27 18.46
N ASP A 7 -4.30 15.06 17.26
CA ASP A 7 -3.40 16.00 16.60
C ASP A 7 -4.20 16.88 15.63
N GLU A 8 -4.41 18.14 16.02
CA GLU A 8 -5.21 19.07 15.21
C GLU A 8 -4.60 19.33 13.83
N ILE A 9 -3.27 19.28 13.71
CA ILE A 9 -2.57 19.51 12.43
C ILE A 9 -2.83 18.33 11.48
N ILE A 10 -2.86 17.09 12.00
CA ILE A 10 -3.27 15.92 11.21
C ILE A 10 -4.71 16.09 10.69
N ASN A 11 -5.62 16.59 11.52
CA ASN A 11 -7.02 16.81 11.13
C ASN A 11 -7.13 17.87 10.03
N GLN A 12 -6.44 19.00 10.18
CA GLN A 12 -6.38 20.07 9.19
C GLN A 12 -5.79 19.57 7.86
N THR A 13 -4.73 18.75 7.92
CA THR A 13 -4.08 18.16 6.74
C THR A 13 -5.01 17.18 6.01
N SER A 14 -5.71 16.30 6.73
CA SER A 14 -6.70 15.36 6.16
C SER A 14 -7.86 16.12 5.49
N LYS A 15 -8.35 17.19 6.11
CA LYS A 15 -9.39 18.04 5.54
C LYS A 15 -8.93 18.69 4.23
N TYR A 16 -7.75 19.31 4.24
CA TYR A 16 -7.16 19.90 3.04
C TYR A 16 -7.06 18.88 1.90
N ILE A 17 -6.59 17.66 2.17
CA ILE A 17 -6.49 16.59 1.17
C ILE A 17 -7.85 16.26 0.55
N SER A 18 -8.89 16.15 1.39
CA SER A 18 -10.24 15.80 0.95
C SER A 18 -10.81 16.81 -0.06
N GLU A 19 -10.46 18.09 0.12
CA GLU A 19 -10.84 19.21 -0.74
C GLU A 19 -9.93 19.32 -1.99
N TYR A 20 -8.64 19.02 -1.85
CA TYR A 20 -7.63 19.15 -2.92
C TYR A 20 -7.82 18.17 -4.08
N TRP A 21 -8.62 17.11 -3.92
CA TRP A 21 -8.90 16.17 -5.01
C TRP A 21 -9.41 16.85 -6.27
N GLU A 22 -10.24 17.89 -6.14
CA GLU A 22 -10.84 18.62 -7.27
C GLU A 22 -9.77 19.25 -8.18
N GLU A 23 -8.66 19.73 -7.62
CA GLU A 23 -7.54 20.31 -8.37
C GLU A 23 -6.79 19.27 -9.22
N LEU A 24 -6.87 17.99 -8.83
CA LEU A 24 -6.17 16.90 -9.50
C LEU A 24 -7.01 16.22 -10.58
N ILE A 25 -8.33 16.50 -10.64
CA ILE A 25 -9.24 15.95 -11.64
C ILE A 25 -8.90 16.51 -13.01
N LYS A 26 -8.78 15.61 -13.98
CA LYS A 26 -8.66 15.91 -15.39
C LYS A 26 -9.90 15.37 -16.12
N PRO A 27 -10.43 16.12 -17.09
CA PRO A 27 -11.57 15.66 -17.88
C PRO A 27 -11.17 14.45 -18.73
N ALA A 28 -12.16 13.75 -19.27
CA ALA A 28 -11.91 12.79 -20.34
C ALA A 28 -11.22 13.49 -21.51
N ILE A 29 -10.19 12.87 -22.08
CA ILE A 29 -9.43 13.41 -23.21
C ILE A 29 -9.56 12.42 -24.36
N ASN A 30 -10.58 12.60 -25.19
CA ASN A 30 -10.78 11.78 -26.39
C ASN A 30 -10.11 12.43 -27.61
N VAL A 31 -8.84 12.77 -27.46
CA VAL A 31 -8.08 13.56 -28.44
C VAL A 31 -7.07 12.63 -29.12
N HIS A 32 -7.48 12.07 -30.26
CA HIS A 32 -6.73 11.12 -31.12
C HIS A 32 -6.54 9.69 -30.58
N LYS A 33 -6.29 8.74 -31.50
CA LYS A 33 -5.96 7.33 -31.21
C LYS A 33 -4.78 7.13 -30.24
N ASP A 34 -3.96 8.16 -30.04
CA ASP A 34 -2.79 8.11 -29.17
C ASP A 34 -3.13 8.25 -27.67
N LEU A 35 -4.39 8.55 -27.32
CA LEU A 35 -4.86 8.67 -25.93
C LEU A 35 -6.28 8.07 -25.79
N PRO A 36 -6.42 6.74 -25.68
CA PRO A 36 -7.69 6.07 -25.53
C PRO A 36 -8.15 6.19 -24.06
N ILE A 37 -8.53 7.39 -23.63
CA ILE A 37 -9.05 7.63 -22.27
C ILE A 37 -10.45 8.22 -22.39
N SER A 38 -11.44 7.37 -22.16
CA SER A 38 -12.86 7.72 -22.31
C SER A 38 -13.43 8.44 -21.07
N ASN A 39 -12.78 8.33 -19.92
CA ASN A 39 -13.27 8.87 -18.65
C ASN A 39 -12.36 9.94 -18.05
N SER A 40 -12.94 10.77 -17.18
CA SER A 40 -12.19 11.65 -16.27
C SER A 40 -11.24 10.84 -15.40
N TYR A 41 -10.12 11.44 -15.02
CA TYR A 41 -9.07 10.77 -14.27
C TYR A 41 -8.38 11.70 -13.27
N ILE A 42 -7.59 11.13 -12.35
CA ILE A 42 -6.73 11.91 -11.44
C ILE A 42 -5.30 11.95 -11.98
N SER A 43 -4.73 13.14 -12.00
CA SER A 43 -3.30 13.36 -12.27
C SER A 43 -2.50 13.41 -10.95
N PRO A 44 -1.20 13.05 -10.94
CA PRO A 44 -0.41 13.10 -9.71
C PRO A 44 -0.22 14.51 -9.12
N SER A 45 -0.32 15.54 -9.96
CA SER A 45 -0.15 16.95 -9.59
C SER A 45 -0.85 17.80 -10.65
N ILE A 46 -1.27 19.01 -10.27
CA ILE A 46 -1.83 20.01 -11.19
C ILE A 46 -0.95 20.27 -12.43
N LYS A 47 0.37 20.05 -12.32
CA LYS A 47 1.35 20.23 -13.40
C LYS A 47 1.33 19.13 -14.45
N PHE A 48 0.73 17.98 -14.17
CA PHE A 48 0.63 16.87 -15.09
C PHE A 48 -0.73 16.88 -15.78
N ASN A 49 -0.74 16.48 -17.05
CA ASN A 49 -1.95 16.24 -17.83
C ASN A 49 -1.94 14.79 -18.35
N ALA A 50 -1.67 13.84 -17.43
CA ALA A 50 -1.62 12.42 -17.70
C ALA A 50 -2.03 11.61 -16.46
N LEU A 51 -2.74 10.52 -16.69
CA LEU A 51 -2.92 9.35 -15.85
C LEU A 51 -1.60 8.57 -15.82
N PHE A 52 -1.13 8.25 -14.62
CA PHE A 52 0.04 7.42 -14.38
C PHE A 52 -0.40 6.10 -13.76
N TYR A 53 0.15 4.99 -14.22
CA TYR A 53 -0.39 3.67 -13.91
C TYR A 53 -0.35 3.34 -12.41
N TRP A 54 0.83 3.18 -11.82
CA TRP A 54 0.91 2.74 -10.42
C TRP A 54 0.45 3.80 -9.42
N ASP A 55 0.58 5.10 -9.76
CA ASP A 55 0.07 6.23 -8.99
C ASP A 55 -1.43 6.08 -8.74
N THR A 56 -2.17 5.62 -9.77
CA THR A 56 -3.62 5.44 -9.74
C THR A 56 -4.05 4.48 -8.64
N TYR A 57 -3.28 3.42 -8.36
CA TYR A 57 -3.62 2.50 -7.29
C TYR A 57 -3.58 3.21 -5.94
N PHE A 58 -2.50 3.94 -5.68
CA PHE A 58 -2.37 4.66 -4.42
C PHE A 58 -3.42 5.76 -4.32
N GLN A 59 -3.65 6.53 -5.39
CA GLN A 59 -4.71 7.54 -5.45
C GLN A 59 -6.10 6.97 -5.14
N ASN A 60 -6.42 5.81 -5.72
CA ASN A 60 -7.70 5.14 -5.49
C ASN A 60 -7.92 4.76 -4.02
N LEU A 61 -6.87 4.42 -3.25
CA LEU A 61 -7.00 4.20 -1.81
C LEU A 61 -7.67 5.38 -1.12
N GLY A 62 -7.22 6.60 -1.44
CA GLY A 62 -7.71 7.86 -0.88
C GLY A 62 -9.04 8.30 -1.48
N LEU A 63 -9.21 8.19 -2.80
CA LEU A 63 -10.47 8.53 -3.46
C LEU A 63 -11.63 7.72 -2.92
N VAL A 64 -11.46 6.42 -2.70
CA VAL A 64 -12.52 5.59 -2.13
C VAL A 64 -12.86 6.09 -0.73
N ILE A 65 -11.85 6.37 0.12
CA ILE A 65 -12.02 6.90 1.49
C ILE A 65 -12.78 8.24 1.50
N ASP A 66 -12.45 9.13 0.57
CA ASP A 66 -13.02 10.48 0.47
C ASP A 66 -14.29 10.54 -0.40
N ASP A 67 -15.01 9.42 -0.52
CA ASP A 67 -16.29 9.29 -1.23
C ASP A 67 -16.25 9.68 -2.72
N LYS A 68 -15.12 9.41 -3.37
CA LYS A 68 -14.91 9.59 -4.80
C LYS A 68 -14.80 8.25 -5.53
N TYR A 69 -15.56 7.24 -5.07
CA TYR A 69 -15.56 5.89 -5.65
C TYR A 69 -15.79 5.90 -7.17
N ASN A 70 -16.78 6.66 -7.66
CA ASN A 70 -17.09 6.70 -9.09
C ASN A 70 -15.92 7.25 -9.92
N LEU A 71 -15.11 8.16 -9.36
CA LEU A 71 -13.90 8.64 -10.01
C LEU A 71 -12.79 7.58 -9.98
N ALA A 72 -12.61 6.89 -8.85
CA ALA A 72 -11.67 5.77 -8.74
C ALA A 72 -12.00 4.65 -9.75
N GLN A 73 -13.28 4.30 -9.90
CA GLN A 73 -13.77 3.36 -10.91
C GLN A 73 -13.39 3.82 -12.33
N LYS A 74 -13.72 5.07 -12.68
CA LYS A 74 -13.40 5.66 -13.99
C LYS A 74 -11.91 5.64 -14.31
N CYS A 75 -11.05 5.93 -13.33
CA CYS A 75 -9.60 5.83 -13.50
C CYS A 75 -9.16 4.41 -13.88
N VAL A 76 -9.78 3.38 -13.29
CA VAL A 76 -9.47 1.96 -13.58
C VAL A 76 -10.07 1.51 -14.92
N GLU A 77 -11.27 1.96 -15.26
CA GLU A 77 -11.91 1.70 -16.57
C GLU A 77 -11.07 2.27 -17.73
N ASN A 78 -10.39 3.41 -17.54
CA ASN A 78 -9.47 3.93 -18.55
C ASN A 78 -8.33 2.96 -18.89
N PHE A 79 -7.90 2.10 -17.95
CA PHE A 79 -6.90 1.08 -18.25
C PHE A 79 -7.43 -0.05 -19.14
N ILE A 80 -8.75 -0.28 -19.18
CA ILE A 80 -9.36 -1.20 -20.14
C ILE A 80 -9.13 -0.66 -21.57
N ASP A 81 -9.39 0.63 -21.79
CA ASP A 81 -9.19 1.28 -23.08
C ASP A 81 -7.72 1.19 -23.53
N GLU A 82 -6.77 1.44 -22.62
CA GLU A 82 -5.33 1.32 -22.89
C GLU A 82 -4.90 -0.12 -23.20
N ILE A 83 -5.40 -1.12 -22.46
CA ILE A 83 -5.11 -2.53 -22.71
C ILE A 83 -5.73 -2.99 -24.04
N ASN A 84 -6.94 -2.55 -24.37
CA ASN A 84 -7.59 -2.92 -25.62
C ASN A 84 -6.85 -2.36 -26.84
N GLU A 85 -6.35 -1.12 -26.75
CA GLU A 85 -5.62 -0.48 -27.85
C GLU A 85 -4.15 -0.95 -27.93
N TRP A 86 -3.47 -1.13 -26.80
CA TRP A 86 -2.00 -1.34 -26.78
C TRP A 86 -1.56 -2.70 -26.23
N GLY A 87 -2.46 -3.48 -25.64
CA GLY A 87 -2.17 -4.80 -25.04
C GLY A 87 -1.47 -4.73 -23.67
N PHE A 88 -1.29 -3.53 -23.11
CA PHE A 88 -0.73 -3.30 -21.78
C PHE A 88 -1.04 -1.88 -21.30
N ILE A 89 -0.88 -1.64 -20.00
CA ILE A 89 -1.00 -0.30 -19.42
C ILE A 89 0.36 0.43 -19.51
N PRO A 90 0.49 1.57 -20.21
CA PRO A 90 1.73 2.33 -20.28
C PRO A 90 2.11 2.98 -18.95
N ASN A 91 3.33 3.50 -18.87
CA ASN A 91 3.78 4.27 -17.70
C ASN A 91 2.86 5.47 -17.40
N PHE A 92 2.51 6.23 -18.43
CA PHE A 92 1.53 7.31 -18.37
C PHE A 92 0.87 7.50 -19.73
N ASN A 93 -0.34 8.05 -19.78
CA ASN A 93 -0.98 8.39 -21.05
C ASN A 93 -0.56 9.81 -21.49
N GLY A 94 0.37 9.90 -22.42
CA GLY A 94 0.82 11.19 -22.94
C GLY A 94 1.01 11.14 -24.45
N PRO A 95 0.89 12.28 -25.14
CA PRO A 95 1.09 12.34 -26.58
C PRO A 95 2.52 11.90 -26.93
N GLY A 96 2.64 11.11 -27.99
CA GLY A 96 3.91 10.57 -28.48
C GLY A 96 4.14 9.09 -28.13
N TRP A 97 5.31 8.57 -28.49
CA TRP A 97 5.62 7.14 -28.41
C TRP A 97 6.39 6.75 -27.13
N LEU A 98 6.95 7.73 -26.40
CA LEU A 98 7.85 7.48 -25.26
C LEU A 98 7.17 6.80 -24.06
N SER A 99 5.90 7.12 -23.81
CA SER A 99 5.05 6.47 -22.81
C SER A 99 4.78 5.00 -23.15
N ARG A 100 4.63 4.69 -24.44
CA ARG A 100 4.25 3.38 -24.98
C ARG A 100 5.41 2.40 -25.17
N THR A 101 6.62 2.74 -24.71
CA THR A 101 7.74 1.79 -24.75
C THR A 101 7.83 0.91 -23.50
N ARG A 102 7.09 1.25 -22.45
CA ARG A 102 7.18 0.65 -21.13
C ARG A 102 5.89 0.82 -20.35
N SER A 103 5.72 -0.04 -19.37
CA SER A 103 4.64 0.04 -18.39
C SER A 103 5.13 0.70 -17.09
N GLN A 104 4.51 0.34 -15.97
CA GLN A 104 4.83 0.67 -14.58
C GLN A 104 4.47 -0.54 -13.69
N PRO A 105 4.74 -0.54 -12.37
CA PRO A 105 4.39 -1.66 -11.50
C PRO A 105 2.92 -2.09 -11.64
N ALA A 106 2.71 -3.41 -11.84
CA ALA A 106 1.43 -4.00 -12.24
C ALA A 106 0.36 -4.03 -11.13
N PHE A 107 -0.22 -2.88 -10.80
CA PHE A 107 -1.21 -2.75 -9.72
C PHE A 107 -2.68 -2.92 -10.16
N PHE A 108 -3.00 -3.07 -11.44
CA PHE A 108 -4.38 -3.13 -11.94
C PHE A 108 -5.24 -4.20 -11.24
N CYS A 109 -4.71 -5.43 -11.04
CA CYS A 109 -5.39 -6.45 -10.24
C CYS A 109 -5.70 -6.01 -8.79
N ALA A 110 -4.77 -5.32 -8.13
CA ALA A 110 -5.01 -4.79 -6.78
C ALA A 110 -6.05 -3.66 -6.78
N MET A 111 -6.10 -2.82 -7.83
CA MET A 111 -7.13 -1.80 -7.98
C MET A 111 -8.53 -2.41 -8.11
N ILE A 112 -8.66 -3.45 -8.94
CA ILE A 112 -9.94 -4.15 -9.15
C ILE A 112 -10.39 -4.85 -7.86
N HIS A 113 -9.46 -5.47 -7.13
CA HIS A 113 -9.75 -6.04 -5.81
C HIS A 113 -10.35 -4.99 -4.86
N ASP A 114 -9.71 -3.83 -4.74
CA ASP A 114 -10.16 -2.75 -3.85
C ASP A 114 -11.51 -2.15 -4.29
N LEU A 115 -11.73 -1.96 -5.60
CA LEU A 115 -13.01 -1.48 -6.12
C LEU A 115 -14.14 -2.48 -5.90
N TYR A 116 -13.86 -3.77 -6.11
CA TYR A 116 -14.84 -4.83 -5.96
C TYR A 116 -15.18 -5.08 -4.48
N ALA A 117 -14.21 -5.00 -3.57
CA ALA A 117 -14.44 -5.09 -2.12
C ALA A 117 -15.39 -4.01 -1.57
N VAL A 118 -15.62 -2.94 -2.34
CA VAL A 118 -16.51 -1.83 -2.01
C VAL A 118 -17.85 -1.93 -2.73
N SER A 119 -17.84 -2.23 -4.03
CA SER A 119 -19.04 -2.17 -4.88
C SER A 119 -19.81 -3.48 -4.98
N GLU A 120 -19.11 -4.61 -4.91
CA GLU A 120 -19.63 -5.93 -5.27
C GLU A 120 -20.32 -5.98 -6.64
N ASP A 121 -19.96 -5.06 -7.56
CA ASP A 121 -20.56 -5.02 -8.89
C ASP A 121 -19.99 -6.13 -9.77
N ILE A 122 -20.73 -7.25 -9.83
CA ILE A 122 -20.40 -8.43 -10.63
C ILE A 122 -20.33 -8.07 -12.13
N ASN A 123 -21.16 -7.14 -12.62
CA ASN A 123 -21.16 -6.78 -14.04
C ASN A 123 -19.91 -5.99 -14.39
N LEU A 124 -19.53 -5.04 -13.54
CA LEU A 124 -18.27 -4.33 -13.66
C LEU A 124 -17.09 -5.31 -13.56
N LEU A 125 -17.10 -6.24 -12.60
CA LEU A 125 -16.03 -7.24 -12.45
C LEU A 125 -15.82 -8.06 -13.72
N LYS A 126 -16.91 -8.47 -14.41
CA LYS A 126 -16.84 -9.18 -15.69
C LYS A 126 -16.08 -8.41 -16.76
N THR A 127 -16.23 -7.09 -16.82
CA THR A 127 -15.51 -6.26 -17.82
C THR A 127 -13.99 -6.22 -17.62
N PHE A 128 -13.51 -6.58 -16.43
CA PHE A 128 -12.08 -6.54 -16.11
C PHE A 128 -11.34 -7.86 -16.38
N ILE A 129 -12.04 -8.98 -16.54
CA ILE A 129 -11.40 -10.31 -16.63
C ILE A 129 -10.46 -10.40 -17.84
N ASP A 130 -10.95 -10.09 -19.04
CA ASP A 130 -10.13 -10.17 -20.26
C ASP A 130 -8.95 -9.18 -20.24
N PRO A 131 -9.13 -7.90 -19.83
CA PRO A 131 -8.01 -6.98 -19.62
C PRO A 131 -6.97 -7.48 -18.61
N LEU A 132 -7.40 -8.07 -17.48
CA LEU A 132 -6.49 -8.64 -16.47
C LEU A 132 -5.62 -9.76 -17.06
N GLU A 133 -6.21 -10.68 -17.83
CA GLU A 133 -5.46 -11.74 -18.48
C GLU A 133 -4.49 -11.18 -19.54
N SER A 134 -4.91 -10.16 -20.30
CA SER A 134 -4.08 -9.50 -21.31
C SER A 134 -2.84 -8.85 -20.68
N GLU A 135 -3.01 -8.07 -19.60
CA GLU A 135 -1.88 -7.45 -18.92
C GLU A 135 -0.98 -8.50 -18.24
N TYR A 136 -1.56 -9.54 -17.62
CA TYR A 136 -0.80 -10.64 -17.06
C TYR A 136 0.09 -11.31 -18.13
N ASN A 137 -0.45 -11.51 -19.34
CA ASN A 137 0.29 -12.06 -20.47
C ASN A 137 1.43 -11.13 -20.92
N TYR A 138 1.23 -9.80 -20.92
CA TYR A 138 2.30 -8.84 -21.20
C TYR A 138 3.50 -9.02 -20.25
N TRP A 139 3.24 -9.20 -18.95
CA TRP A 139 4.30 -9.38 -17.95
C TRP A 139 4.91 -10.79 -17.90
N THR A 140 4.14 -11.80 -18.29
CA THR A 140 4.55 -13.21 -18.21
C THR A 140 4.95 -13.80 -19.55
N ASN A 141 5.19 -12.97 -20.57
CA ASN A 141 5.82 -13.39 -21.82
C ASN A 141 7.26 -12.84 -21.97
N PRO A 142 8.13 -13.54 -22.73
CA PRO A 142 9.43 -13.00 -23.09
C PRO A 142 9.30 -11.65 -23.82
N PRO A 143 10.21 -10.68 -23.60
CA PRO A 143 11.45 -10.81 -22.83
C PRO A 143 11.32 -10.49 -21.33
N LYS A 144 10.12 -10.19 -20.82
CA LYS A 144 9.88 -9.86 -19.41
C LYS A 144 9.90 -11.10 -18.53
N LYS A 145 9.24 -12.20 -18.93
CA LYS A 145 9.41 -13.49 -18.27
C LYS A 145 10.82 -14.02 -18.49
N TYR A 146 11.49 -14.32 -17.40
CA TYR A 146 12.79 -15.00 -17.39
C TYR A 146 12.61 -16.53 -17.42
N LYS A 147 13.67 -17.25 -17.79
CA LYS A 147 13.63 -18.68 -18.17
C LYS A 147 12.94 -19.61 -17.16
N PHE A 148 13.03 -19.32 -15.86
CA PHE A 148 12.45 -20.16 -14.82
C PHE A 148 11.11 -19.65 -14.25
N GLY A 149 10.49 -18.63 -14.87
CA GLY A 149 9.09 -18.24 -14.60
C GLY A 149 8.88 -16.89 -13.91
N LEU A 150 9.90 -16.32 -13.27
CA LEU A 150 9.82 -14.96 -12.69
C LEU A 150 9.97 -13.87 -13.76
N SER A 151 9.40 -12.69 -13.52
CA SER A 151 9.41 -11.56 -14.46
C SER A 151 10.36 -10.45 -14.03
N ARG A 152 10.65 -9.53 -14.96
CA ARG A 152 11.49 -8.35 -14.75
C ARG A 152 10.98 -7.13 -15.50
N TYR A 153 11.34 -5.96 -15.01
CA TYR A 153 11.21 -4.72 -15.78
C TYR A 153 12.18 -4.73 -16.96
N TYR A 154 11.64 -4.53 -18.16
CA TYR A 154 12.34 -4.66 -19.43
C TYR A 154 11.63 -3.83 -20.51
N ASP A 155 12.11 -2.61 -20.74
CA ASP A 155 11.75 -1.82 -21.92
C ASP A 155 12.57 -2.37 -23.11
N THR A 156 11.89 -2.66 -24.22
CA THR A 156 12.47 -3.26 -25.43
C THR A 156 12.82 -2.22 -26.50
N SER A 157 12.47 -0.95 -26.29
CA SER A 157 12.71 0.11 -27.27
C SER A 157 14.17 0.25 -27.63
N PHE A 158 14.45 0.77 -28.83
CA PHE A 158 15.81 1.07 -29.27
C PHE A 158 16.57 1.92 -28.23
N TRP A 159 15.90 2.92 -27.66
CA TRP A 159 16.46 3.83 -26.65
C TRP A 159 16.87 3.13 -25.36
N SER A 160 16.15 2.08 -24.97
CA SER A 160 16.49 1.26 -23.80
C SER A 160 17.82 0.49 -23.96
N LYS A 161 18.34 0.36 -25.19
CA LYS A 161 19.68 -0.22 -25.46
C LYS A 161 20.79 0.80 -25.20
N LEU A 162 20.50 2.08 -25.45
CA LEU A 162 21.43 3.20 -25.27
C LEU A 162 21.41 3.75 -23.84
N GLN A 163 20.24 3.71 -23.18
CA GLN A 163 20.03 4.21 -21.83
C GLN A 163 19.19 3.19 -21.01
N PRO A 164 19.79 2.49 -20.03
CA PRO A 164 19.04 1.52 -19.20
C PRO A 164 17.99 2.17 -18.29
N TYR A 165 17.94 3.51 -18.25
CA TYR A 165 17.00 4.31 -17.47
C TYR A 165 15.54 3.94 -17.76
N SER A 166 15.16 3.62 -19.00
CA SER A 166 13.76 3.32 -19.33
C SER A 166 13.20 2.09 -18.58
N SER A 167 14.03 1.07 -18.35
CA SER A 167 13.64 -0.07 -17.51
C SER A 167 13.59 0.26 -16.02
N ILE A 168 14.35 1.26 -15.57
CA ILE A 168 14.24 1.78 -14.20
C ILE A 168 12.94 2.59 -14.09
N ALA A 169 12.59 3.41 -15.09
CA ALA A 169 11.31 4.12 -15.13
C ALA A 169 10.10 3.16 -15.18
N GLU A 170 10.22 2.02 -15.88
CA GLU A 170 9.20 0.96 -15.84
C GLU A 170 9.02 0.37 -14.43
N SER A 171 10.04 0.44 -13.57
CA SER A 171 9.92 0.00 -12.18
C SER A 171 9.23 1.02 -11.27
N GLY A 172 9.10 2.28 -11.70
CA GLY A 172 8.68 3.40 -10.85
C GLY A 172 9.77 3.93 -9.90
N TRP A 173 10.94 3.28 -9.80
CA TRP A 173 12.03 3.66 -8.91
C TRP A 173 13.15 4.45 -9.62
N ASP A 174 12.81 5.39 -10.49
CA ASP A 174 13.78 6.17 -11.25
C ASP A 174 14.21 7.48 -10.55
N ILE A 175 15.46 7.67 -10.13
CA ILE A 175 16.59 6.74 -10.13
C ILE A 175 16.88 6.26 -8.71
N THR A 176 17.08 4.94 -8.58
CA THR A 176 17.42 4.24 -7.34
C THR A 176 18.78 3.54 -7.41
N ASN A 177 19.39 3.27 -6.25
CA ASN A 177 20.55 2.38 -6.11
C ASN A 177 20.17 0.90 -5.89
N ARG A 178 18.87 0.58 -5.84
CA ARG A 178 18.34 -0.79 -5.70
C ARG A 178 18.84 -1.74 -6.78
N PHE A 179 18.85 -1.28 -8.04
CA PHE A 179 19.24 -2.10 -9.18
C PHE A 179 20.69 -1.89 -9.59
N ARG A 180 21.50 -2.95 -9.63
CA ARG A 180 22.81 -2.88 -10.30
C ARG A 180 22.66 -2.93 -11.83
N TYR A 181 21.75 -3.77 -12.32
CA TYR A 181 21.43 -3.93 -13.74
C TYR A 181 19.96 -4.32 -13.90
N VAL A 182 19.03 -3.36 -13.93
CA VAL A 182 17.57 -3.61 -13.90
C VAL A 182 17.08 -4.71 -14.86
N LYS A 183 17.55 -4.73 -16.12
CA LYS A 183 17.20 -5.76 -17.12
C LYS A 183 17.72 -7.18 -16.82
N LYS A 184 18.61 -7.32 -15.83
CA LYS A 184 19.19 -8.58 -15.35
C LYS A 184 18.90 -8.81 -13.86
N SER A 185 17.98 -8.04 -13.29
CA SER A 185 17.45 -8.25 -11.94
C SER A 185 16.01 -8.74 -12.08
N LEU A 186 15.61 -9.67 -11.22
CA LEU A 186 14.23 -10.14 -11.06
C LEU A 186 13.69 -9.43 -9.81
N PRO A 187 12.84 -8.41 -9.98
CA PRO A 187 12.42 -7.57 -8.87
C PRO A 187 11.41 -8.29 -7.97
N VAL A 188 11.59 -8.21 -6.65
CA VAL A 188 10.69 -8.88 -5.69
C VAL A 188 9.28 -8.27 -5.71
N ASP A 189 9.18 -6.95 -5.86
CA ASP A 189 7.91 -6.22 -5.97
C ASP A 189 7.09 -6.66 -7.18
N LEU A 190 7.65 -6.64 -8.39
CA LEU A 190 6.95 -7.07 -9.61
C LEU A 190 6.43 -8.50 -9.49
N ASN A 191 7.24 -9.40 -8.94
CA ASN A 191 6.82 -10.79 -8.81
C ASN A 191 5.77 -10.98 -7.70
N CYS A 192 5.76 -10.16 -6.66
CA CYS A 192 4.66 -10.13 -5.71
C CYS A 192 3.37 -9.57 -6.35
N LEU A 193 3.48 -8.55 -7.20
CA LEU A 193 2.33 -8.00 -7.94
C LEU A 193 1.74 -9.05 -8.89
N LEU A 194 2.56 -9.77 -9.64
CA LEU A 194 2.08 -10.86 -10.51
C LEU A 194 1.50 -12.05 -9.73
N TYR A 195 1.95 -12.28 -8.50
CA TYR A 195 1.32 -13.25 -7.61
C TYR A 195 -0.13 -12.84 -7.27
N LEU A 196 -0.43 -11.53 -7.17
CA LEU A 196 -1.81 -11.06 -6.95
C LEU A 196 -2.74 -11.44 -8.10
N TYR A 197 -2.29 -11.33 -9.35
CA TYR A 197 -3.06 -11.80 -10.52
C TYR A 197 -3.37 -13.29 -10.39
N GLU A 198 -2.34 -14.09 -10.10
CA GLU A 198 -2.47 -15.55 -9.99
C GLU A 198 -3.33 -15.98 -8.79
N ARG A 199 -3.41 -15.15 -7.74
CA ARG A 199 -4.25 -15.37 -6.56
C ARG A 199 -5.70 -14.92 -6.79
N ASP A 200 -5.90 -13.76 -7.42
CA ASP A 200 -7.19 -13.08 -7.42
C ASP A 200 -8.01 -13.36 -8.69
N ILE A 201 -7.41 -13.59 -9.87
CA ILE A 201 -8.15 -13.99 -11.07
C ILE A 201 -9.02 -15.23 -10.85
N PRO A 202 -8.53 -16.36 -10.30
CA PRO A 202 -9.40 -17.52 -10.07
C PRO A 202 -10.55 -17.21 -9.10
N ARG A 203 -10.34 -16.34 -8.12
CA ARG A 203 -11.41 -15.88 -7.22
C ARG A 203 -12.43 -14.99 -7.93
N PHE A 204 -11.98 -14.11 -8.81
CA PHE A 204 -12.89 -13.29 -9.62
C PHE A 204 -13.70 -14.16 -10.58
N LEU A 205 -13.07 -15.15 -11.20
CA LEU A 205 -13.75 -16.14 -12.05
C LEU A 205 -14.78 -16.97 -11.25
N GLU A 206 -14.48 -17.32 -10.00
CA GLU A 206 -15.42 -18.00 -9.10
C GLU A 206 -16.65 -17.12 -8.84
N ILE A 207 -16.45 -15.84 -8.52
CA ILE A 207 -17.50 -14.85 -8.26
C ILE A 207 -18.46 -14.68 -9.46
N ILE A 208 -17.94 -14.76 -10.68
CA ILE A 208 -18.73 -14.55 -11.91
C ILE A 208 -19.24 -15.87 -12.52
N ASP A 209 -19.11 -16.99 -11.81
CA ASP A 209 -19.48 -18.35 -12.25
C ASP A 209 -18.76 -18.83 -13.53
N GLU A 210 -17.47 -18.49 -13.66
CA GLU A 210 -16.62 -18.85 -14.80
C GLU A 210 -15.36 -19.65 -14.45
N LEU A 211 -15.13 -19.99 -13.17
CA LEU A 211 -13.94 -20.72 -12.74
C LEU A 211 -13.80 -22.11 -13.36
N ASP A 212 -14.91 -22.83 -13.53
CA ASP A 212 -14.92 -24.20 -14.09
C ASP A 212 -14.69 -24.22 -15.61
N LYS A 213 -14.72 -23.05 -16.27
CA LYS A 213 -14.42 -22.95 -17.70
C LYS A 213 -12.92 -23.13 -17.92
N SER A 214 -12.55 -23.80 -19.01
CA SER A 214 -11.19 -23.80 -19.56
C SER A 214 -10.06 -24.27 -18.62
N ASN A 215 -10.36 -25.10 -17.60
CA ASN A 215 -9.37 -25.60 -16.62
C ASN A 215 -8.65 -24.45 -15.88
N ASN A 216 -9.35 -23.33 -15.66
CA ASN A 216 -8.80 -22.10 -15.08
C ASN A 216 -8.28 -22.31 -13.66
N GLU A 217 -9.00 -23.05 -12.81
CA GLU A 217 -8.57 -23.31 -11.43
C GLU A 217 -7.16 -23.93 -11.38
N LYS A 218 -6.93 -25.03 -12.13
CA LYS A 218 -5.63 -25.71 -12.17
C LYS A 218 -4.54 -24.82 -12.75
N LYS A 219 -4.83 -24.10 -13.85
CA LYS A 219 -3.90 -23.15 -14.49
C LYS A 219 -3.39 -22.10 -13.49
N TRP A 220 -4.32 -21.42 -12.81
CA TRP A 220 -3.98 -20.34 -11.90
C TRP A 220 -3.34 -20.82 -10.60
N ASN A 221 -3.83 -21.93 -10.02
CA ASN A 221 -3.21 -22.54 -8.84
C ASN A 221 -1.75 -22.96 -9.11
N GLN A 222 -1.47 -23.58 -10.26
CA GLN A 222 -0.11 -23.95 -10.63
C GLN A 222 0.81 -22.74 -10.81
N ALA A 223 0.33 -21.69 -11.49
CA ALA A 223 1.09 -20.45 -11.68
C ALA A 223 1.41 -19.78 -10.33
N ARG A 224 0.38 -19.63 -9.48
CA ARG A 224 0.46 -19.06 -8.13
C ARG A 224 1.49 -19.79 -7.26
N ASP A 225 1.37 -21.11 -7.18
CA ASP A 225 2.23 -21.92 -6.30
C ASP A 225 3.67 -21.93 -6.80
N ASN A 226 3.87 -22.03 -8.12
CA ASN A 226 5.19 -21.90 -8.72
C ASN A 226 5.83 -20.54 -8.41
N ARG A 227 5.12 -19.42 -8.60
CA ARG A 227 5.66 -18.09 -8.31
C ARG A 227 5.97 -17.89 -6.83
N LYS A 228 5.07 -18.32 -5.94
CA LYS A 228 5.30 -18.30 -4.48
C LYS A 228 6.58 -19.05 -4.12
N ASN A 229 6.77 -20.25 -4.66
CA ASN A 229 7.96 -21.06 -4.41
C ASN A 229 9.24 -20.40 -4.95
N LEU A 230 9.18 -19.83 -6.15
CA LEU A 230 10.32 -19.13 -6.76
C LEU A 230 10.71 -17.87 -5.99
N ILE A 231 9.75 -17.06 -5.54
CA ILE A 231 10.03 -15.88 -4.69
C ILE A 231 10.71 -16.33 -3.40
N ASN A 232 10.12 -17.30 -2.69
CA ASN A 232 10.66 -17.79 -1.41
C ASN A 232 12.03 -18.48 -1.55
N LYS A 233 12.37 -19.01 -2.73
CA LYS A 233 13.64 -19.67 -3.04
C LYS A 233 14.74 -18.69 -3.45
N TYR A 234 14.43 -17.76 -4.36
CA TYR A 234 15.45 -16.92 -5.01
C TYR A 234 15.60 -15.53 -4.39
N MET A 235 14.56 -15.03 -3.72
CA MET A 235 14.55 -13.64 -3.24
C MET A 235 14.73 -13.53 -1.73
N TRP A 236 14.58 -14.62 -0.97
CA TRP A 236 14.92 -14.64 0.45
C TRP A 236 16.41 -14.90 0.65
N ASP A 237 17.07 -14.06 1.45
CA ASP A 237 18.45 -14.25 1.86
C ASP A 237 18.50 -14.73 3.31
N GLU A 238 18.85 -15.99 3.54
CA GLU A 238 18.88 -16.59 4.89
C GLU A 238 19.89 -15.91 5.82
N LYS A 239 20.99 -15.34 5.29
CA LYS A 239 22.02 -14.70 6.11
C LYS A 239 21.60 -13.29 6.52
N ARG A 240 20.94 -12.57 5.63
CA ARG A 240 20.48 -11.19 5.85
C ARG A 240 19.04 -11.11 6.34
N GLU A 241 18.37 -12.25 6.47
CA GLU A 241 17.03 -12.44 7.02
C GLU A 241 15.98 -11.48 6.41
N PHE A 242 16.07 -11.26 5.10
CA PHE A 242 15.21 -10.33 4.38
C PHE A 242 15.07 -10.68 2.90
N PHE A 243 14.10 -10.06 2.22
CA PHE A 243 13.88 -10.22 0.80
C PHE A 243 14.64 -9.19 -0.05
N TYR A 244 15.15 -9.65 -1.19
CA TYR A 244 15.94 -8.88 -2.14
C TYR A 244 15.56 -9.26 -3.58
N ASP A 245 15.83 -8.35 -4.52
CA ASP A 245 15.76 -8.70 -5.94
C ASP A 245 16.81 -9.77 -6.28
N TYR A 246 16.53 -10.66 -7.23
CA TYR A 246 17.48 -11.69 -7.65
C TYR A 246 18.21 -11.30 -8.94
N SER A 247 19.54 -11.25 -8.90
CA SER A 247 20.35 -10.92 -10.08
C SER A 247 20.67 -12.18 -10.89
N VAL A 248 20.10 -12.29 -12.09
CA VAL A 248 20.41 -13.39 -13.03
C VAL A 248 21.77 -13.24 -13.70
N LYS A 249 22.42 -12.09 -13.55
CA LYS A 249 23.80 -11.87 -14.01
C LYS A 249 24.82 -12.48 -13.05
N SER A 250 24.59 -12.37 -11.74
CA SER A 250 25.50 -12.91 -10.72
C SER A 250 24.99 -14.15 -10.02
N ASN A 251 23.81 -14.67 -10.40
CA ASN A 251 23.15 -15.81 -9.79
C ASN A 251 23.02 -15.72 -8.26
N ARG A 252 22.74 -14.50 -7.77
CA ARG A 252 22.55 -14.22 -6.34
C ARG A 252 21.64 -13.00 -6.17
N VAL A 253 21.07 -12.88 -4.99
CA VAL A 253 20.34 -11.69 -4.55
C VAL A 253 21.18 -10.40 -4.69
N GLU A 254 20.52 -9.29 -5.00
CA GLU A 254 21.10 -7.96 -5.07
C GLU A 254 21.60 -7.52 -3.69
N ARG A 255 22.53 -6.56 -3.70
CA ARG A 255 23.18 -6.07 -2.47
C ARG A 255 22.29 -5.13 -1.67
N SER A 256 21.51 -4.30 -2.36
CA SER A 256 20.79 -3.20 -1.73
C SER A 256 19.53 -3.66 -1.00
N SER A 257 19.44 -3.33 0.28
CA SER A 257 18.22 -3.47 1.06
C SER A 257 17.29 -2.31 0.71
N SER A 258 16.11 -2.64 0.17
CA SER A 258 15.09 -1.67 -0.22
C SER A 258 13.73 -2.06 0.35
N LEU A 259 12.80 -1.10 0.42
CA LEU A 259 11.44 -1.37 0.88
C LEU A 259 10.65 -2.32 -0.03
N ALA A 260 11.15 -2.62 -1.23
CA ALA A 260 10.58 -3.67 -2.07
C ALA A 260 10.57 -5.04 -1.36
N GLY A 261 11.51 -5.29 -0.43
CA GLY A 261 11.54 -6.52 0.37
C GLY A 261 10.33 -6.71 1.31
N PHE A 262 9.46 -5.70 1.46
CA PHE A 262 8.21 -5.82 2.21
C PHE A 262 6.99 -6.21 1.36
N TYR A 263 7.11 -6.22 0.02
CA TYR A 263 6.02 -6.70 -0.84
C TYR A 263 5.56 -8.13 -0.50
N PRO A 264 6.45 -9.10 -0.17
CA PRO A 264 6.03 -10.43 0.25
C PRO A 264 5.14 -10.44 1.51
N MET A 265 5.35 -9.50 2.44
CA MET A 265 4.46 -9.30 3.60
C MET A 265 3.13 -8.67 3.15
N TRP A 266 3.20 -7.65 2.29
CA TRP A 266 2.00 -6.97 1.79
C TRP A 266 1.07 -7.91 1.01
N VAL A 267 1.60 -8.83 0.20
CA VAL A 267 0.79 -9.80 -0.55
C VAL A 267 0.47 -11.09 0.20
N LYS A 268 0.90 -11.22 1.47
CA LYS A 268 0.67 -12.38 2.37
C LYS A 268 1.23 -13.72 1.86
N ILE A 269 2.45 -13.74 1.30
CA ILE A 269 3.04 -14.96 0.69
C ILE A 269 4.10 -15.66 1.52
N ILE A 270 4.42 -15.14 2.70
CA ILE A 270 5.52 -15.63 3.54
C ILE A 270 5.00 -16.24 4.85
N THR A 271 5.85 -16.99 5.54
CA THR A 271 5.56 -17.54 6.86
C THR A 271 5.61 -16.46 7.93
N GLN A 272 4.97 -16.69 9.08
CA GLN A 272 5.05 -15.80 10.23
C GLN A 272 6.50 -15.58 10.69
N GLU A 273 7.32 -16.63 10.71
CA GLU A 273 8.75 -16.53 11.08
C GLU A 273 9.53 -15.57 10.17
N ARG A 274 9.36 -15.67 8.84
CA ARG A 274 10.00 -14.73 7.90
C ARG A 274 9.45 -13.31 8.05
N ALA A 275 8.18 -13.18 8.42
CA ALA A 275 7.56 -11.89 8.70
C ALA A 275 8.13 -11.26 9.98
N GLU A 276 8.40 -12.02 11.04
CA GLU A 276 9.08 -11.55 12.26
C GLU A 276 10.48 -11.02 11.96
N LYS A 277 11.26 -11.77 11.17
CA LYS A 277 12.58 -11.34 10.69
C LYS A 277 12.51 -10.07 9.84
N SER A 278 11.54 -10.00 8.93
CA SER A 278 11.33 -8.82 8.09
C SER A 278 10.87 -7.60 8.92
N ALA A 279 10.04 -7.81 9.95
CA ALA A 279 9.63 -6.76 10.88
C ALA A 279 10.82 -6.23 11.71
N LYS A 280 11.75 -7.10 12.15
CA LYS A 280 13.03 -6.67 12.73
C LYS A 280 13.81 -5.78 11.75
N LYS A 281 13.89 -6.20 10.48
CA LYS A 281 14.54 -5.42 9.43
C LYS A 281 13.89 -4.04 9.23
N ALA A 282 12.56 -3.93 9.38
CA ALA A 282 11.83 -2.67 9.21
C ALA A 282 12.33 -1.58 10.16
N LEU A 283 12.80 -1.93 11.36
CA LEU A 283 13.39 -0.98 12.31
C LEU A 283 14.64 -0.28 11.75
N GLU A 284 15.43 -0.97 10.93
CA GLU A 284 16.59 -0.35 10.28
C GLU A 284 16.17 0.71 9.27
N PHE A 285 15.04 0.51 8.60
CA PHE A 285 14.47 1.45 7.63
C PHE A 285 13.71 2.60 8.31
N LEU A 286 13.16 2.38 9.50
CA LEU A 286 12.38 3.39 10.20
C LEU A 286 13.28 4.53 10.70
N LYS A 287 12.83 5.76 10.46
CA LYS A 287 13.46 7.03 10.83
C LYS A 287 12.39 7.96 11.41
N PRO A 288 12.75 9.15 11.94
CA PRO A 288 11.79 10.03 12.61
C PRO A 288 10.52 10.32 11.80
N GLY A 289 10.64 10.53 10.49
CA GLY A 289 9.51 10.82 9.58
C GLY A 289 8.93 9.61 8.83
N GLY A 290 9.31 8.37 9.17
CA GLY A 290 8.85 7.16 8.47
C GLY A 290 9.99 6.33 7.88
N PHE A 291 9.68 5.47 6.90
CA PHE A 291 10.65 4.55 6.33
C PHE A 291 11.46 5.16 5.18
N VAL A 292 12.79 5.00 5.20
CA VAL A 292 13.66 5.32 4.06
C VAL A 292 13.51 4.27 2.95
N SER A 293 13.64 4.68 1.68
CA SER A 293 13.43 3.78 0.53
C SER A 293 14.47 2.65 0.44
N THR A 294 15.72 2.95 0.79
CA THR A 294 16.84 2.00 0.83
C THR A 294 17.71 2.25 2.06
N LEU A 295 18.44 1.24 2.54
CA LEU A 295 19.43 1.41 3.62
C LEU A 295 20.81 1.84 3.10
N ASP A 296 21.12 1.48 1.86
CA ASP A 296 22.40 1.82 1.25
C ASP A 296 22.45 3.31 0.91
N LYS A 297 23.41 4.03 1.49
CA LYS A 297 23.72 5.42 1.16
C LYS A 297 24.59 5.56 -0.11
N LYS A 298 25.22 4.47 -0.55
CA LYS A 298 26.21 4.46 -1.64
C LYS A 298 25.57 4.07 -2.96
N VAL A 299 26.16 4.60 -4.04
CA VAL A 299 25.77 4.34 -5.42
C VAL A 299 26.91 3.60 -6.10
N GLY A 300 26.64 2.41 -6.66
CA GLY A 300 27.63 1.60 -7.36
C GLY A 300 27.46 1.60 -8.87
N GLY A 301 28.54 1.33 -9.61
CA GLY A 301 28.49 1.05 -11.06
C GLY A 301 28.16 2.27 -11.94
N PHE A 302 27.46 2.04 -13.07
CA PHE A 302 27.07 3.07 -14.05
C PHE A 302 26.20 4.18 -13.44
N LEU A 303 25.45 3.88 -12.37
CA LEU A 303 24.68 4.87 -11.61
C LEU A 303 25.56 5.95 -10.96
N ARG A 304 26.86 5.71 -10.78
CA ARG A 304 27.82 6.73 -10.32
C ARG A 304 27.98 7.85 -11.34
N ILE A 305 27.83 7.55 -12.64
CA ILE A 305 27.81 8.56 -13.71
C ILE A 305 26.50 9.34 -13.65
N LEU A 306 25.37 8.69 -13.39
CA LEU A 306 24.06 9.35 -13.23
C LEU A 306 23.87 10.07 -11.89
N LYS A 307 24.89 10.11 -11.02
CA LYS A 307 24.79 10.77 -9.71
C LYS A 307 24.52 12.27 -9.83
N PHE A 308 24.98 12.92 -10.91
CA PHE A 308 24.66 14.33 -11.18
C PHE A 308 23.15 14.55 -11.42
N MET A 309 22.41 13.50 -11.80
CA MET A 309 20.96 13.57 -11.93
C MET A 309 20.28 13.52 -10.56
N GLY A 310 20.92 13.13 -9.46
CA GLY A 310 20.26 13.04 -8.15
C GLY A 310 19.40 11.78 -8.01
N LEU A 311 19.74 10.94 -7.03
CA LEU A 311 18.99 9.73 -6.72
C LEU A 311 17.83 10.05 -5.80
N GLN A 312 16.62 9.77 -6.25
CA GLN A 312 15.40 10.13 -5.50
C GLN A 312 14.82 8.95 -4.72
N TRP A 313 14.97 7.72 -5.21
CA TRP A 313 14.42 6.50 -4.62
C TRP A 313 15.46 5.78 -3.75
N CYS A 314 16.08 6.52 -2.84
CA CYS A 314 17.19 6.09 -1.99
C CYS A 314 17.13 6.75 -0.61
N TYR A 315 17.91 6.25 0.35
CA TYR A 315 18.25 7.01 1.56
C TYR A 315 18.68 8.47 1.22
N PRO A 316 18.20 9.51 1.92
CA PRO A 316 17.33 9.51 3.12
C PRO A 316 15.83 9.66 2.80
N ILE A 317 15.42 9.49 1.55
CA ILE A 317 14.09 9.84 1.07
C ILE A 317 13.06 8.73 1.36
N GLY A 318 11.90 9.14 1.87
CA GLY A 318 10.69 8.34 1.97
C GLY A 318 9.65 8.77 0.94
N TRP A 319 8.93 7.78 0.40
CA TRP A 319 7.86 7.96 -0.57
C TRP A 319 6.58 7.34 -0.05
N ALA A 320 5.47 8.05 -0.21
CA ALA A 320 4.17 7.64 0.32
C ALA A 320 3.78 6.20 -0.10
N PRO A 321 3.88 5.81 -1.39
CA PRO A 321 3.61 4.44 -1.83
C PRO A 321 4.28 3.36 -0.98
N LEU A 322 5.56 3.56 -0.61
CA LEU A 322 6.33 2.59 0.14
C LEU A 322 5.96 2.57 1.63
N GLN A 323 5.53 3.71 2.18
CA GLN A 323 4.98 3.73 3.55
C GLN A 323 3.73 2.85 3.64
N TRP A 324 2.83 2.96 2.66
CA TRP A 324 1.63 2.11 2.59
C TRP A 324 1.98 0.63 2.54
N ILE A 325 2.84 0.23 1.61
CA ILE A 325 3.23 -1.18 1.42
C ILE A 325 3.79 -1.79 2.71
N VAL A 326 4.71 -1.09 3.39
CA VAL A 326 5.35 -1.58 4.62
C VAL A 326 4.32 -1.66 5.75
N ASN A 327 3.57 -0.59 6.00
CA ASN A 327 2.57 -0.54 7.07
C ASN A 327 1.49 -1.60 6.90
N LYS A 328 0.95 -1.73 5.68
CA LYS A 328 -0.07 -2.73 5.39
C LYS A 328 0.50 -4.16 5.49
N GLY A 329 1.75 -4.37 5.06
CA GLY A 329 2.47 -5.63 5.24
C GLY A 329 2.69 -6.01 6.70
N LEU A 330 3.00 -5.03 7.56
CA LEU A 330 3.11 -5.23 9.01
C LEU A 330 1.77 -5.63 9.63
N CYS A 331 0.68 -4.92 9.31
CA CYS A 331 -0.68 -5.27 9.76
C CYS A 331 -1.10 -6.67 9.33
N ASN A 332 -0.75 -7.09 8.11
CA ASN A 332 -1.07 -8.42 7.59
C ASN A 332 -0.50 -9.58 8.41
N TYR A 333 0.54 -9.32 9.21
CA TYR A 333 1.20 -10.31 10.08
C TYR A 333 1.12 -9.94 11.57
N ASN A 334 0.16 -9.06 11.92
CA ASN A 334 -0.13 -8.61 13.30
C ASN A 334 1.02 -7.87 13.99
N PHE A 335 1.87 -7.16 13.23
CA PHE A 335 2.84 -6.19 13.75
C PHE A 335 2.19 -4.81 13.90
N ASP A 336 1.02 -4.78 14.52
CA ASP A 336 0.11 -3.63 14.53
C ASP A 336 0.74 -2.41 15.20
N TYR A 337 1.56 -2.62 16.24
CA TYR A 337 2.26 -1.53 16.94
C TYR A 337 3.23 -0.80 16.01
N LEU A 338 4.11 -1.56 15.37
CA LEU A 338 5.12 -0.99 14.47
C LEU A 338 4.44 -0.30 13.28
N ALA A 339 3.33 -0.86 12.78
CA ALA A 339 2.52 -0.21 11.76
C ALA A 339 1.92 1.12 12.25
N ALA A 340 1.26 1.14 13.41
CA ALA A 340 0.65 2.37 13.93
C ALA A 340 1.68 3.47 14.19
N GLU A 341 2.78 3.15 14.87
CA GLU A 341 3.83 4.11 15.19
C GLU A 341 4.55 4.65 13.95
N SER A 342 4.86 3.77 12.99
CA SER A 342 5.52 4.21 11.75
C SER A 342 4.57 4.97 10.81
N ALA A 343 3.28 4.62 10.79
CA ALA A 343 2.25 5.41 10.12
C ALA A 343 2.12 6.80 10.75
N LEU A 344 2.03 6.90 12.08
CA LEU A 344 1.94 8.19 12.77
C LEU A 344 3.15 9.07 12.50
N LYS A 345 4.37 8.53 12.52
CA LYS A 345 5.60 9.26 12.15
C LYS A 345 5.49 9.94 10.78
N TRP A 346 5.01 9.20 9.78
CA TRP A 346 4.78 9.77 8.44
C TRP A 346 3.68 10.84 8.45
N LEU A 347 2.52 10.56 9.05
CA LEU A 347 1.40 11.50 9.15
C LEU A 347 1.81 12.81 9.82
N SER A 348 2.51 12.73 10.96
CA SER A 348 2.97 13.91 11.69
C SER A 348 4.03 14.70 10.91
N MET A 349 4.96 14.05 10.22
CA MET A 349 5.94 14.74 9.37
C MET A 349 5.25 15.50 8.22
N VAL A 350 4.35 14.83 7.48
CA VAL A 350 3.60 15.46 6.38
C VAL A 350 2.78 16.64 6.91
N SER A 351 2.12 16.47 8.05
CA SER A 351 1.28 17.51 8.68
C SER A 351 2.09 18.73 9.12
N ARG A 352 3.26 18.55 9.75
CA ARG A 352 4.15 19.67 10.12
C ARG A 352 4.72 20.39 8.91
N VAL A 353 4.99 19.69 7.82
CA VAL A 353 5.40 20.34 6.56
C VAL A 353 4.24 21.12 5.96
N TYR A 354 3.04 20.55 5.96
CA TYR A 354 1.83 21.22 5.50
C TYR A 354 1.56 22.50 6.30
N GLU A 355 1.60 22.44 7.64
CA GLU A 355 1.43 23.62 8.52
C GLU A 355 2.41 24.76 8.17
N LYS A 356 3.67 24.43 7.89
CA LYS A 356 4.72 25.42 7.60
C LYS A 356 4.68 25.97 6.18
N LYS A 357 4.26 25.16 5.20
CA LYS A 357 4.41 25.47 3.76
C LYS A 357 3.07 25.63 3.03
N ASN A 358 1.95 25.26 3.66
CA ASN A 358 0.61 25.13 3.08
C ASN A 358 0.57 24.27 1.81
N LEU A 359 1.48 23.29 1.71
CA LEU A 359 1.65 22.44 0.53
C LEU A 359 2.01 21.01 0.94
N ILE A 360 1.48 20.05 0.20
CA ILE A 360 1.86 18.65 0.26
C ILE A 360 2.78 18.35 -0.93
N TYR A 361 3.80 17.53 -0.68
CA TYR A 361 4.88 17.25 -1.63
C TYR A 361 4.87 15.78 -2.07
N GLU A 362 5.55 15.54 -3.18
CA GLU A 362 5.72 14.21 -3.77
C GLU A 362 6.49 13.22 -2.87
N LYS A 363 7.52 13.71 -2.17
CA LYS A 363 8.48 12.92 -1.38
C LYS A 363 9.13 13.77 -0.28
N TYR A 364 9.68 13.10 0.73
CA TYR A 364 10.17 13.74 1.96
C TYR A 364 11.50 13.14 2.41
N ASP A 365 12.38 13.95 3.02
CA ASP A 365 13.50 13.45 3.81
C ASP A 365 12.96 12.97 5.16
N VAL A 366 12.85 11.66 5.32
CA VAL A 366 12.30 11.05 6.55
C VAL A 366 13.32 10.94 7.68
N VAL A 367 14.60 11.25 7.41
CA VAL A 367 15.67 11.26 8.42
C VAL A 367 15.67 12.60 9.15
N ASN A 368 15.61 13.70 8.38
CA ASN A 368 15.65 15.06 8.90
C ASN A 368 14.26 15.71 9.00
N GLU A 369 13.21 15.00 8.60
CA GLU A 369 11.81 15.45 8.62
C GLU A 369 11.60 16.76 7.84
N SER A 370 12.22 16.83 6.66
CA SER A 370 12.29 18.04 5.85
C SER A 370 11.89 17.81 4.39
N ILE A 371 11.63 18.91 3.69
CA ILE A 371 11.51 18.97 2.22
C ILE A 371 12.66 19.76 1.58
N GLU A 372 13.64 20.15 2.39
CA GLU A 372 14.79 20.97 2.00
C GLU A 372 15.96 20.04 1.63
N ASP A 373 16.83 20.48 0.72
CA ASP A 373 18.04 19.76 0.28
C ASP A 373 17.84 18.33 -0.28
N ILE A 374 16.61 18.00 -0.70
CA ILE A 374 16.32 16.74 -1.40
C ILE A 374 16.93 16.78 -2.80
N GLN A 375 18.02 16.02 -3.00
CA GLN A 375 18.66 15.86 -4.31
C GLN A 375 17.75 15.10 -5.27
N ALA A 376 17.38 15.74 -6.38
CA ALA A 376 16.47 15.17 -7.37
C ALA A 376 16.78 15.60 -8.80
N HIS A 377 16.50 14.71 -9.76
CA HIS A 377 16.66 14.98 -11.20
C HIS A 377 15.71 16.03 -11.78
N TYR A 378 14.72 16.46 -11.01
CA TYR A 378 13.81 17.55 -11.35
C TYR A 378 13.38 18.34 -10.09
N LYS A 379 12.76 19.50 -10.31
CA LYS A 379 12.19 20.33 -9.23
C LYS A 379 11.02 19.62 -8.55
N MET A 380 11.01 19.59 -7.22
CA MET A 380 9.97 18.96 -6.43
C MET A 380 8.55 19.30 -6.90
N HIS A 381 7.72 18.27 -7.07
CA HIS A 381 6.30 18.44 -7.38
C HIS A 381 5.47 18.58 -6.10
N THR A 382 4.39 19.34 -6.19
CA THR A 382 3.43 19.60 -5.12
C THR A 382 2.06 19.08 -5.53
N GLY A 383 1.23 18.77 -4.56
CA GLY A 383 -0.10 18.24 -4.78
C GLY A 383 -0.44 17.24 -3.68
N PHE A 384 0.20 16.08 -3.59
CA PHE A 384 0.59 15.20 -4.71
C PHE A 384 -0.25 13.93 -4.54
N GLY A 385 -0.85 13.40 -5.62
CA GLY A 385 -1.94 12.44 -5.57
C GLY A 385 -1.68 11.22 -4.68
N TRP A 386 -0.52 10.56 -4.77
CA TRP A 386 -0.22 9.43 -3.88
C TRP A 386 0.01 9.84 -2.43
N THR A 387 0.48 11.06 -2.15
CA THR A 387 0.83 11.49 -0.78
C THR A 387 -0.46 11.75 -0.06
N ASN A 388 -1.37 12.45 -0.74
CA ASN A 388 -2.73 12.72 -0.32
C ASN A 388 -3.45 11.40 -0.01
N ALA A 389 -3.44 10.46 -0.94
CA ALA A 389 -4.15 9.21 -0.76
C ALA A 389 -3.57 8.30 0.31
N VAL A 390 -2.23 8.17 0.36
CA VAL A 390 -1.58 7.36 1.39
C VAL A 390 -1.77 7.98 2.77
N PHE A 391 -1.80 9.30 2.89
CA PHE A 391 -2.14 9.95 4.16
C PHE A 391 -3.53 9.51 4.65
N GLN A 392 -4.55 9.59 3.78
CA GLN A 392 -5.91 9.12 4.12
C GLN A 392 -5.94 7.62 4.40
N ALA A 393 -5.20 6.82 3.65
CA ALA A 393 -5.16 5.37 3.80
C ALA A 393 -4.45 4.91 5.09
N LEU A 394 -3.33 5.54 5.45
CA LEU A 394 -2.64 5.27 6.72
C LEU A 394 -3.53 5.66 7.90
N LEU A 395 -4.15 6.83 7.84
CA LEU A 395 -5.05 7.27 8.91
C LEU A 395 -6.27 6.34 9.03
N THR A 396 -6.96 6.05 7.93
CA THR A 396 -8.20 5.25 7.95
C THR A 396 -7.97 3.75 8.14
N ARG A 397 -7.10 3.15 7.32
CA ARG A 397 -6.95 1.68 7.23
C ARG A 397 -5.90 1.11 8.17
N ILE A 398 -4.93 1.93 8.61
CA ILE A 398 -3.89 1.50 9.57
C ILE A 398 -4.25 1.94 10.98
N ILE A 399 -4.35 3.26 11.23
CA ILE A 399 -4.60 3.82 12.57
C ILE A 399 -6.02 3.51 13.05
N PHE A 400 -7.04 3.94 12.30
CA PHE A 400 -8.42 3.59 12.65
C PHE A 400 -8.77 2.15 12.30
N GLY A 401 -7.99 1.51 11.42
CA GLY A 401 -8.15 0.11 11.10
C GLY A 401 -9.46 -0.24 10.43
N ILE A 402 -10.06 0.71 9.70
CA ILE A 402 -11.30 0.51 8.95
C ILE A 402 -10.93 0.05 7.54
N GLU A 403 -11.35 -1.15 7.16
CA GLU A 403 -11.09 -1.69 5.82
C GLU A 403 -12.32 -2.41 5.25
N PRO A 404 -12.73 -2.12 4.00
CA PRO A 404 -13.75 -2.90 3.33
C PRO A 404 -13.24 -4.31 3.10
N LYS A 405 -14.06 -5.30 3.44
CA LYS A 405 -13.81 -6.72 3.22
C LYS A 405 -14.91 -7.29 2.34
N PHE A 406 -14.47 -8.14 1.44
CA PHE A 406 -15.38 -8.92 0.62
C PHE A 406 -15.72 -10.25 1.31
N PRO A 407 -17.00 -10.71 1.28
CA PRO A 407 -18.20 -9.96 0.89
C PRO A 407 -18.84 -9.16 2.05
N ASN A 408 -19.50 -8.04 1.72
CA ASN A 408 -20.40 -7.19 2.51
C ASN A 408 -19.98 -6.94 3.95
N SER A 409 -18.67 -6.78 4.19
CA SER A 409 -18.15 -6.59 5.53
C SER A 409 -17.21 -5.40 5.59
N ILE A 410 -17.17 -4.76 6.74
CA ILE A 410 -16.16 -3.78 7.08
C ILE A 410 -15.44 -4.34 8.28
N GLU A 411 -14.14 -4.58 8.12
CA GLU A 411 -13.28 -4.90 9.25
C GLU A 411 -12.98 -3.60 9.98
N PHE A 412 -13.22 -3.60 11.28
CA PHE A 412 -12.80 -2.53 12.17
C PHE A 412 -11.82 -3.08 13.20
N CYS A 413 -10.55 -2.68 13.06
CA CYS A 413 -9.41 -3.17 13.83
C CYS A 413 -8.47 -2.00 14.20
N PRO A 414 -8.88 -1.11 15.11
CA PRO A 414 -8.13 0.11 15.44
C PRO A 414 -6.75 -0.20 16.03
N ARG A 415 -5.75 0.60 15.65
CA ARG A 415 -4.35 0.50 16.09
C ARG A 415 -3.91 1.86 16.61
N ILE A 416 -4.08 2.07 17.91
CA ILE A 416 -3.94 3.40 18.51
C ILE A 416 -2.48 3.66 18.87
N PRO A 417 -1.84 4.70 18.31
CA PRO A 417 -0.49 5.08 18.70
C PRO A 417 -0.40 5.39 20.18
N LEU A 418 0.73 5.07 20.80
CA LEU A 418 0.90 5.30 22.25
C LEU A 418 0.79 6.77 22.63
N SER A 419 1.30 7.65 21.77
CA SER A 419 1.25 9.10 21.99
C SER A 419 -0.16 9.66 22.04
N TRP A 420 -1.17 8.92 21.56
CA TRP A 420 -2.58 9.31 21.61
C TRP A 420 -3.28 8.82 22.89
N THR A 421 -2.59 8.07 23.75
CA THR A 421 -3.12 7.60 25.03
C THR A 421 -3.62 8.76 25.89
N GLY A 422 -4.83 8.64 26.44
CA GLY A 422 -5.43 9.68 27.29
C GLY A 422 -6.19 10.78 26.53
N ASN A 423 -6.27 10.70 25.19
CA ASN A 423 -7.04 11.63 24.37
C ASN A 423 -8.25 10.94 23.73
N SER A 424 -9.32 11.69 23.54
CA SER A 424 -10.48 11.25 22.74
C SER A 424 -10.27 11.59 21.27
N PHE A 425 -10.73 10.71 20.39
CA PHE A 425 -10.78 10.94 18.95
C PHE A 425 -12.09 10.39 18.41
N SER A 426 -12.54 10.86 17.25
CA SER A 426 -13.73 10.35 16.56
C SER A 426 -13.52 10.24 15.06
N ILE A 427 -14.30 9.39 14.43
CA ILE A 427 -14.35 9.22 12.97
C ILE A 427 -15.81 9.31 12.53
N SER A 428 -16.07 9.63 11.27
CA SER A 428 -17.41 9.62 10.66
C SER A 428 -17.29 9.37 9.17
N LEU A 429 -17.88 8.24 8.73
CA LEU A 429 -17.74 7.65 7.41
C LEU A 429 -19.05 7.72 6.60
N ASN A 430 -19.58 8.93 6.44
CA ASN A 430 -20.95 9.16 5.95
C ASN A 430 -21.31 8.44 4.63
N ASN A 431 -20.35 8.20 3.73
CA ASN A 431 -20.61 7.66 2.38
C ASN A 431 -19.71 6.46 1.97
N PHE A 432 -18.85 5.97 2.87
CA PHE A 432 -17.93 4.85 2.60
C PHE A 432 -18.57 3.53 3.06
N PRO A 433 -18.58 2.41 2.30
CA PRO A 433 -18.33 2.15 0.88
C PRO A 433 -19.63 2.10 0.06
N LYS A 434 -20.33 3.22 -0.17
CA LYS A 434 -21.74 3.25 -0.67
C LYS A 434 -22.76 2.55 0.22
N ILE A 435 -22.34 2.01 1.37
CA ILE A 435 -23.21 1.39 2.38
C ILE A 435 -23.69 2.45 3.38
N GLY A 436 -23.13 3.66 3.45
CA GLY A 436 -23.57 4.71 4.39
C GLY A 436 -23.40 4.28 5.85
N LEU A 437 -22.17 4.26 6.35
CA LEU A 437 -21.83 3.82 7.69
C LEU A 437 -21.25 4.96 8.53
N ASN A 438 -22.03 5.47 9.48
CA ASN A 438 -21.54 6.37 10.50
C ASN A 438 -21.03 5.52 11.66
N ILE A 439 -19.72 5.54 11.90
CA ILE A 439 -19.11 5.02 13.13
C ILE A 439 -18.53 6.21 13.87
N LYS A 440 -19.12 6.61 14.99
CA LYS A 440 -18.48 7.52 15.93
C LYS A 440 -17.90 6.68 17.05
N ILE A 441 -16.62 6.87 17.27
CA ILE A 441 -15.87 6.21 18.34
C ILE A 441 -15.48 7.33 19.26
N ASN A 442 -15.71 7.18 20.56
CA ASN A 442 -15.13 8.03 21.57
C ASN A 442 -14.28 7.12 22.45
N ILE A 443 -12.96 7.31 22.45
CA ILE A 443 -12.16 6.77 23.54
C ILE A 443 -12.39 7.67 24.74
N GLU A 444 -13.08 7.17 25.76
CA GLU A 444 -13.32 7.92 26.99
C GLU A 444 -12.07 7.94 27.88
N SER A 445 -11.34 6.82 27.96
CA SER A 445 -10.09 6.71 28.69
C SER A 445 -9.29 5.48 28.28
N ILE A 446 -7.97 5.58 28.48
CA ILE A 446 -7.06 4.43 28.49
C ILE A 446 -6.35 4.47 29.85
N ASP A 447 -6.70 3.53 30.71
CA ASP A 447 -6.03 3.32 31.99
C ASP A 447 -4.82 2.40 31.76
N LYS A 448 -3.62 2.96 31.96
CA LYS A 448 -2.35 2.25 31.79
C LYS A 448 -2.07 1.29 32.94
N ASP A 449 -2.53 1.61 34.15
CA ASP A 449 -2.28 0.82 35.36
C ASP A 449 -3.22 -0.40 35.42
N GLU A 450 -4.47 -0.21 34.97
CA GLU A 450 -5.47 -1.29 34.90
C GLU A 450 -5.48 -2.04 33.57
N ASN A 451 -4.71 -1.59 32.57
CA ASN A 451 -4.83 -2.03 31.18
C ASN A 451 -6.29 -2.13 30.76
N LYS A 452 -6.95 -0.97 30.74
CA LYS A 452 -8.37 -0.83 30.40
C LYS A 452 -8.54 0.29 29.38
N MET A 453 -9.27 0.01 28.31
CA MET A 453 -9.71 1.03 27.36
C MET A 453 -11.23 1.05 27.34
N VAL A 454 -11.79 2.23 27.52
CA VAL A 454 -13.23 2.46 27.43
C VAL A 454 -13.52 3.09 26.07
N ILE A 455 -14.29 2.36 25.27
CA ILE A 455 -14.73 2.81 23.95
C ILE A 455 -16.25 2.96 24.00
N ASP A 456 -16.70 4.18 23.72
CA ASP A 456 -18.08 4.44 23.36
C ASP A 456 -18.19 4.44 21.84
N LEU A 457 -19.13 3.65 21.32
CA LEU A 457 -19.24 3.36 19.90
C LEU A 457 -20.67 3.61 19.46
N GLU A 458 -20.89 4.68 18.72
CA GLU A 458 -22.18 4.96 18.09
C GLU A 458 -22.11 4.54 16.62
N THR A 459 -23.03 3.67 16.19
CA THR A 459 -23.14 3.26 14.79
C THR A 459 -24.56 3.36 14.29
N ASN A 460 -24.73 3.73 13.01
CA ASN A 460 -26.05 3.71 12.35
C ASN A 460 -26.39 2.35 11.71
N LYS A 461 -25.52 1.35 11.83
CA LYS A 461 -25.68 -0.01 11.29
C LYS A 461 -25.08 -1.04 12.24
N SER A 462 -25.61 -2.25 12.22
CA SER A 462 -24.99 -3.39 12.91
C SER A 462 -23.59 -3.65 12.36
N ILE A 463 -22.59 -3.69 13.23
CA ILE A 463 -21.22 -4.02 12.86
C ILE A 463 -20.69 -5.17 13.71
N SER A 464 -19.90 -6.05 13.09
CA SER A 464 -19.05 -7.00 13.80
C SER A 464 -17.69 -6.36 14.01
N MET A 465 -17.17 -6.44 15.23
CA MET A 465 -15.97 -5.70 15.62
C MET A 465 -14.93 -6.62 16.27
N GLU A 466 -13.69 -6.49 15.81
CA GLU A 466 -12.52 -7.07 16.47
C GLU A 466 -11.57 -5.94 16.91
N LEU A 467 -11.70 -5.50 18.17
CA LEU A 467 -10.73 -4.60 18.82
C LEU A 467 -9.38 -5.30 19.08
N LYS A 468 -8.45 -5.19 18.13
CA LYS A 468 -7.06 -5.65 18.37
C LYS A 468 -6.27 -4.57 19.07
N PHE A 469 -6.02 -4.80 20.35
CA PHE A 469 -5.05 -4.03 21.08
C PHE A 469 -3.65 -4.50 20.72
N LEU A 470 -2.74 -3.53 20.61
CA LEU A 470 -1.40 -3.74 20.10
C LEU A 470 -0.72 -4.91 20.81
N ARG A 471 -0.43 -5.97 20.05
CA ARG A 471 0.23 -7.16 20.55
C ARG A 471 1.56 -6.76 21.17
N ARG A 472 1.87 -7.37 22.32
CA ARG A 472 3.18 -7.31 22.98
C ARG A 472 4.26 -7.53 21.93
N ILE A 473 4.96 -6.45 21.64
CA ILE A 473 6.26 -6.50 21.03
C ILE A 473 7.20 -7.14 22.07
N ASP A 474 7.93 -8.19 21.69
CA ASP A 474 9.03 -8.74 22.50
C ASP A 474 9.92 -7.58 22.96
N ASN A 475 10.30 -7.57 24.25
CA ASN A 475 11.04 -6.49 24.91
C ASN A 475 12.23 -5.92 24.10
N GLU A 476 12.78 -6.69 23.16
CA GLU A 476 13.85 -6.35 22.20
C GLU A 476 13.52 -5.18 21.25
N PHE A 477 12.29 -5.09 20.72
CA PHE A 477 11.91 -4.04 19.75
C PHE A 477 11.47 -2.74 20.44
N LYS A 478 10.98 -2.87 21.68
CA LYS A 478 10.56 -1.75 22.53
C LYS A 478 11.76 -0.88 22.93
N SER A 479 12.86 -1.52 23.33
CA SER A 479 14.11 -0.83 23.66
C SER A 479 14.74 -0.10 22.46
N ILE A 480 14.44 -0.52 21.23
CA ILE A 480 14.97 0.09 20.00
C ILE A 480 14.12 1.29 19.53
N LEU A 481 12.80 1.27 19.75
CA LEU A 481 11.89 2.34 19.31
C LEU A 481 11.73 3.46 20.35
N ILE A 482 11.89 3.15 21.63
CA ILE A 482 11.61 4.06 22.74
C ILE A 482 12.87 4.20 23.61
N ASN A 483 13.67 5.23 23.37
CA ASN A 483 14.58 5.77 24.39
C ASN A 483 13.76 6.64 25.38
N GLY A 484 12.89 5.99 26.17
CA GLY A 484 12.13 6.65 27.25
C GLY A 484 10.71 6.11 27.46
N GLU A 485 10.60 5.16 28.39
CA GLU A 485 9.42 4.81 29.23
C GLU A 485 8.39 3.71 28.82
N GLU A 486 8.24 2.81 29.81
CA GLU A 486 7.12 2.00 30.34
C GLU A 486 6.47 0.82 29.61
N ASN A 487 6.29 -0.26 30.40
CA ASN A 487 5.56 -1.53 30.17
C ASN A 487 4.15 -1.31 29.58
N ILE A 488 3.80 -2.10 28.56
CA ILE A 488 2.48 -2.05 27.91
C ILE A 488 2.01 -3.50 27.85
N ASP A 489 0.87 -3.81 28.46
CA ASP A 489 0.32 -5.16 28.47
C ASP A 489 -0.62 -5.43 27.27
N GLU A 490 -0.83 -6.72 27.02
CA GLU A 490 -1.61 -7.27 25.91
C GLU A 490 -3.10 -7.34 26.28
N PHE A 491 -3.98 -6.65 25.53
CA PHE A 491 -5.41 -6.83 25.69
C PHE A 491 -5.94 -7.90 24.76
N LYS A 492 -6.83 -8.76 25.26
CA LYS A 492 -7.52 -9.78 24.48
C LYS A 492 -9.02 -9.55 24.59
N ILE A 493 -9.70 -9.47 23.45
CA ILE A 493 -11.15 -9.34 23.42
C ILE A 493 -11.81 -10.58 24.04
N ILE A 494 -12.71 -10.33 24.98
CA ILE A 494 -13.73 -11.28 25.42
C ILE A 494 -14.97 -10.95 24.58
N LYS A 495 -15.46 -11.93 23.82
CA LYS A 495 -16.65 -11.88 22.96
C LYS A 495 -17.78 -11.02 23.58
N PHE A 496 -18.41 -10.15 22.78
CA PHE A 496 -19.45 -9.22 23.24
C PHE A 496 -20.85 -9.88 23.21
N GLU A 497 -21.61 -9.74 24.30
CA GLU A 497 -23.02 -10.12 24.40
C GLU A 497 -23.89 -8.87 24.69
N ASN A 498 -24.75 -8.56 23.72
CA ASN A 498 -26.01 -7.83 23.74
C ASN A 498 -26.12 -6.33 24.12
N SER A 499 -27.04 -5.71 23.38
CA SER A 499 -27.52 -4.32 23.35
C SER A 499 -28.19 -3.86 24.63
N ILE A 500 -27.97 -2.60 25.01
CA ILE A 500 -29.01 -1.60 25.37
C ILE A 500 -28.34 -0.23 25.67
N GLU A 501 -27.05 -0.19 25.99
CA GLU A 501 -26.24 1.02 26.05
C GLU A 501 -24.89 0.75 25.35
N ASN A 502 -24.55 1.51 24.31
CA ASN A 502 -23.39 1.26 23.43
C ASN A 502 -22.00 1.52 24.09
N LYS A 503 -21.84 1.20 25.38
CA LYS A 503 -20.57 1.33 26.10
C LYS A 503 -19.86 -0.01 26.16
N PHE A 504 -18.61 -0.04 25.69
CA PHE A 504 -17.78 -1.25 25.64
C PHE A 504 -16.53 -1.09 26.51
N ILE A 505 -16.22 -2.12 27.29
CA ILE A 505 -15.01 -2.20 28.14
C ILE A 505 -14.18 -3.40 27.69
N ALA A 506 -12.92 -3.17 27.32
CA ALA A 506 -11.96 -4.22 26.98
C ALA A 506 -10.94 -4.43 28.11
N TYR A 507 -10.57 -5.69 28.37
CA TYR A 507 -9.66 -6.09 29.47
C TYR A 507 -8.40 -6.83 28.96
N SER A 508 -7.32 -6.77 29.75
CA SER A 508 -6.04 -7.47 29.54
C SER A 508 -5.94 -8.83 30.24
N LYS A 509 -5.11 -9.73 29.72
CA LYS A 509 -5.10 -11.18 30.03
C LYS A 509 -4.47 -11.58 31.39
N ASN A 510 -4.42 -10.69 32.39
CA ASN A 510 -3.84 -11.03 33.70
C ASN A 510 -4.81 -10.94 34.89
N THR A 511 -6.11 -10.84 34.66
CA THR A 511 -7.11 -10.97 35.71
C THR A 511 -8.17 -12.02 35.35
N ILE A 512 -8.15 -13.12 36.12
CA ILE A 512 -9.16 -14.20 36.28
C ILE A 512 -9.01 -15.43 35.34
N PRO A 513 -8.96 -16.67 35.90
CA PRO A 513 -9.00 -17.91 35.10
C PRO A 513 -10.45 -18.30 34.77
N PHE A 514 -10.75 -18.62 33.50
CA PHE A 514 -11.97 -19.37 33.17
C PHE A 514 -11.77 -20.46 32.11
N LYS A 515 -12.39 -21.61 32.38
CA LYS A 515 -12.28 -22.90 31.70
C LYS A 515 -12.84 -22.88 30.27
N LYS A 516 -12.22 -23.69 29.40
CA LYS A 516 -12.67 -24.04 28.04
C LYS A 516 -14.15 -24.47 28.01
N GLY A 517 -14.94 -23.81 27.19
CA GLY A 517 -16.20 -24.30 26.64
C GLY A 517 -16.36 -23.78 25.21
N LYS A 518 -16.56 -24.67 24.24
CA LYS A 518 -16.94 -24.32 22.86
C LYS A 518 -18.34 -23.71 22.90
N ASN A 519 -18.53 -22.47 22.46
CA ASN A 519 -19.85 -21.94 22.09
C ASN A 519 -19.70 -20.99 20.90
N THR A 520 -20.01 -21.50 19.71
CA THR A 520 -20.31 -20.75 18.49
C THR A 520 -21.60 -19.96 18.70
N ILE A 521 -21.62 -18.68 18.35
CA ILE A 521 -22.87 -17.92 18.14
C ILE A 521 -22.68 -17.16 16.85
N SER A 522 -23.54 -17.47 15.89
CA SER A 522 -23.73 -16.73 14.64
C SER A 522 -24.72 -15.60 14.91
N ILE A 523 -24.49 -14.41 14.36
CA ILE A 523 -25.50 -13.37 14.16
C ILE A 523 -25.61 -13.16 12.66
#